data_AF-A0A3M0ZGM3-F1
#
_entry.id   AF-A0A3M0ZGM3-F1
#
_cell.length_a   1.000
_cell.length_b   1.000
_cell.length_c   1.000
_cell.angle_alpha   90.00
_cell.angle_beta   90.00
_cell.angle_gamma   90.00
#
_symmetry.space_group_name_H-M   'P 1'
#
loop_
_entity.id
_entity.type
_entity.pdbx_description
1 polymer ?
#
loop_
_entity_poly.entity_id
_entity_poly.type
_entity_poly.pdbx_seq_one_letter_code
_entity_poly.pdbx_strand_id
1 'polypeptide(L)'
;MRKQPPPRLIMWLVDGLDFRLIHHYLDAMPTVRQVMKEGFYGQVLPFISTWGNIDFMSLLCGAPPGAHYHVHRRDDLPPWCTAQPLWQSLAATGGKSALIDLPQSWPSGSALAEVA
;
A
#
# COMPACT_ATOMS: atom_id res chain seq x y z
N MET A 1 35.00 1.09 -13.29
CA MET A 1 33.55 1.29 -13.53
C MET A 1 32.83 1.28 -12.18
N ARG A 2 32.12 2.34 -11.79
CA ARG A 2 31.30 2.33 -10.56
C ARG A 2 30.05 1.49 -10.83
N LYS A 3 29.83 0.40 -10.07
CA LYS A 3 28.55 -0.34 -10.10
C LYS A 3 27.44 0.64 -9.71
N GLN A 4 26.43 0.78 -10.56
CA GLN A 4 25.22 1.50 -10.16
C GLN A 4 24.62 0.79 -8.94
N PRO A 5 24.13 1.55 -7.95
CA PRO A 5 23.41 0.95 -6.83
C PRO A 5 22.18 0.20 -7.37
N PRO A 6 21.75 -0.88 -6.69
CA PRO A 6 20.54 -1.58 -7.10
C PRO A 6 19.34 -0.62 -7.14
N PRO A 7 18.35 -0.88 -8.02
CA PRO A 7 17.12 -0.08 -8.08
C PRO A 7 16.45 -0.01 -6.71
N ARG A 8 15.89 1.15 -6.39
CA ARG A 8 15.08 1.35 -5.19
C ARG A 8 13.61 1.16 -5.55
N LEU A 9 12.87 0.45 -4.71
CA LEU A 9 11.42 0.31 -4.83
C LEU A 9 10.74 1.33 -3.91
N ILE A 10 9.79 2.08 -4.46
CA ILE A 10 8.87 2.93 -3.70
C ILE A 10 7.46 2.45 -4.02
N MET A 11 6.68 2.11 -2.99
CA MET A 11 5.29 1.68 -3.12
C MET A 11 4.38 2.75 -2.51
N TRP A 12 3.44 3.24 -3.31
CA TRP A 12 2.38 4.15 -2.87
C TRP A 12 1.08 3.35 -2.75
N LEU A 13 0.66 3.09 -1.52
CA LEU A 13 -0.61 2.42 -1.25
C LEU A 13 -1.64 3.50 -0.93
N VAL A 14 -2.63 3.65 -1.81
CA VAL A 14 -3.65 4.70 -1.71
C VAL A 14 -4.98 4.04 -1.34
N ASP A 15 -5.50 4.39 -0.17
CA ASP A 15 -6.78 3.88 0.31
C ASP A 15 -7.94 4.40 -0.56
N GLY A 16 -8.90 3.53 -0.88
CA GLY A 16 -10.08 3.89 -1.67
C GLY A 16 -9.81 4.34 -3.11
N LEU A 17 -8.64 4.04 -3.69
CA LEU A 17 -8.31 4.47 -5.05
C LEU A 17 -9.08 3.67 -6.10
N ASP A 18 -10.20 4.23 -6.55
CA ASP A 18 -11.03 3.64 -7.59
C ASP A 18 -10.46 3.87 -9.00
N PHE A 19 -10.43 2.81 -9.81
CA PHE A 19 -9.87 2.83 -11.16
C PHE A 19 -10.59 3.82 -12.08
N ARG A 20 -11.93 3.94 -11.98
CA ARG A 20 -12.72 4.87 -12.79
C ARG A 20 -12.43 6.31 -12.38
N LEU A 21 -12.24 6.56 -11.09
CA LEU A 21 -11.88 7.86 -10.55
C LEU A 21 -10.54 8.35 -11.10
N ILE A 22 -9.52 7.48 -11.16
CA ILE A 22 -8.21 7.83 -11.74
C ILE A 22 -8.39 8.28 -13.20
N HIS A 23 -9.10 7.50 -13.99
CA HIS A 23 -9.31 7.80 -15.41
C HIS A 23 -10.12 9.09 -15.61
N HIS A 24 -11.09 9.36 -14.75
CA HIS A 24 -11.88 10.59 -14.80
C HIS A 24 -11.03 11.84 -14.57
N TYR A 25 -10.07 11.81 -13.65
CA TYR A 25 -9.23 12.95 -13.30
C TYR A 25 -7.84 12.96 -13.96
N LEU A 26 -7.61 12.12 -14.98
CA LEU A 26 -6.27 11.93 -15.54
C LEU A 26 -5.68 13.20 -16.17
N ASP A 27 -6.50 14.15 -16.61
CA ASP A 27 -6.04 15.46 -17.11
C ASP A 27 -5.47 16.34 -15.99
N ALA A 28 -5.98 16.20 -14.77
CA ALA A 28 -5.50 16.92 -13.59
C ALA A 28 -4.27 16.26 -12.93
N MET A 29 -3.86 15.07 -13.39
CA MET A 29 -2.77 14.28 -12.80
C MET A 29 -1.66 13.99 -13.83
N PRO A 30 -0.87 15.00 -14.23
CA PRO A 30 0.12 14.86 -15.30
C PRO A 30 1.19 13.80 -15.01
N THR A 31 1.61 13.67 -13.75
CA THR A 31 2.58 12.64 -13.32
C THR A 31 1.99 11.23 -13.45
N VAL A 32 0.74 11.03 -13.00
CA VAL A 32 0.06 9.72 -13.11
C VAL A 32 -0.14 9.35 -14.58
N ARG A 33 -0.57 10.32 -15.41
CA ARG A 33 -0.67 10.15 -16.87
C ARG A 33 0.65 9.70 -17.48
N GLN A 34 1.75 10.33 -17.10
CA GLN A 34 3.08 9.95 -17.61
C GLN A 34 3.46 8.54 -17.19
N VAL A 35 3.26 8.18 -15.91
CA VAL A 35 3.52 6.82 -15.40
C VAL A 35 2.70 5.77 -16.15
N MET A 36 1.41 6.05 -16.40
CA MET A 36 0.54 5.14 -17.17
C MET A 36 0.96 5.04 -18.65
N LYS A 37 1.52 6.10 -19.24
CA LYS A 37 1.96 6.12 -20.64
C LYS A 37 3.30 5.40 -20.85
N GLU A 38 4.24 5.57 -19.93
CA GLU A 38 5.63 5.09 -20.06
C GLU A 38 5.86 3.75 -19.34
N GLY A 39 4.99 3.39 -18.40
CA GLY A 39 5.07 2.17 -17.61
C GLY A 39 3.98 1.16 -17.92
N PHE A 40 3.77 0.25 -16.97
CA PHE A 40 2.65 -0.70 -16.98
C PHE A 40 1.58 -0.25 -16.01
N TYR A 41 0.33 -0.30 -16.44
CA TYR A 41 -0.83 -0.06 -15.59
C TYR A 41 -1.92 -1.07 -15.91
N GLY A 42 -2.76 -1.35 -14.91
CA GLY A 42 -3.87 -2.28 -15.03
C GLY A 42 -4.73 -2.24 -13.77
N GLN A 43 -5.84 -2.96 -13.80
CA GLN A 43 -6.71 -3.10 -12.65
C GLN A 43 -6.35 -4.38 -11.86
N VAL A 44 -6.10 -4.23 -10.56
CA VAL A 44 -5.99 -5.35 -9.63
C VAL A 44 -7.27 -5.39 -8.82
N LEU A 45 -7.90 -6.56 -8.74
CA LEU A 45 -9.13 -6.73 -7.96
C LEU A 45 -8.79 -6.98 -6.49
N PRO A 46 -9.40 -6.24 -5.54
CA PRO A 46 -9.24 -6.49 -4.12
C PRO A 46 -9.94 -7.78 -3.69
N PHE A 47 -9.66 -8.24 -2.47
CA PHE A 47 -10.43 -9.31 -1.87
C PHE A 47 -11.83 -8.84 -1.47
N ILE A 48 -12.80 -9.77 -1.44
CA ILE A 48 -14.18 -9.47 -1.04
C ILE A 48 -14.20 -8.97 0.41
N SER A 49 -15.05 -7.97 0.68
CA SER A 49 -15.11 -7.12 1.88
C SER A 49 -14.22 -5.85 1.80
N THR A 50 -13.24 -5.82 0.89
CA THR A 50 -12.47 -4.63 0.45
C THR A 50 -12.01 -3.69 1.58
N TRP A 51 -11.48 -4.25 2.67
CA TRP A 51 -10.94 -3.46 3.78
C TRP A 51 -9.46 -3.16 3.53
N GLY A 52 -9.08 -1.88 3.61
CA GLY A 52 -7.71 -1.44 3.29
C GLY A 52 -6.62 -2.17 4.09
N ASN A 53 -6.83 -2.41 5.38
CA ASN A 53 -5.89 -3.16 6.21
C ASN A 53 -5.72 -4.63 5.75
N ILE A 54 -6.78 -5.27 5.27
CA ILE A 54 -6.74 -6.67 4.79
C ILE A 54 -6.11 -6.73 3.40
N ASP A 55 -6.50 -5.85 2.48
CA ASP A 55 -6.00 -5.84 1.11
C ASP A 55 -4.53 -5.42 1.03
N PHE A 56 -4.12 -4.38 1.78
CA PHE A 56 -2.72 -3.98 1.84
C PHE A 56 -1.84 -5.07 2.43
N MET A 57 -2.27 -5.73 3.50
CA MET A 57 -1.50 -6.86 4.05
C MET A 57 -1.47 -8.05 3.09
N SER A 58 -2.55 -8.31 2.35
CA SER A 58 -2.55 -9.35 1.31
C SER A 58 -1.49 -9.07 0.23
N LEU A 59 -1.41 -7.82 -0.24
CA LEU A 59 -0.40 -7.36 -1.19
C LEU A 59 1.02 -7.48 -0.62
N LEU A 60 1.23 -7.02 0.62
CA LEU A 60 2.54 -6.93 1.25
C LEU A 60 3.10 -8.31 1.66
N CYS A 61 2.23 -9.28 1.93
CA CYS A 61 2.61 -10.65 2.22
C CYS A 61 2.60 -11.57 0.99
N GLY A 62 2.01 -11.14 -0.13
CA GLY A 62 1.77 -12.01 -1.29
C GLY A 62 0.85 -13.19 -0.98
N ALA A 63 -0.06 -13.04 -0.01
CA ALA A 63 -0.90 -14.11 0.53
C ALA A 63 -2.36 -13.66 0.62
N PRO A 64 -3.34 -14.56 0.41
CA PRO A 64 -4.75 -14.22 0.56
C PRO A 64 -5.13 -13.99 2.04
N PRO A 65 -6.24 -13.29 2.34
CA PRO A 65 -6.70 -13.01 3.70
C PRO A 65 -6.73 -14.25 4.60
N GLY A 66 -7.21 -15.38 4.10
CA GLY A 66 -7.27 -16.62 4.90
C GLY A 66 -5.91 -17.19 5.35
N ALA A 67 -4.80 -16.71 4.78
CA ALA A 67 -3.45 -17.16 5.11
C ALA A 67 -2.68 -16.18 6.00
N HIS A 68 -3.07 -14.90 6.05
CA HIS A 68 -2.39 -13.89 6.87
C HIS A 68 -3.28 -13.27 7.95
N TYR A 69 -4.59 -13.21 7.74
CA TYR A 69 -5.53 -12.53 8.62
C TYR A 69 -6.27 -13.52 9.51
N HIS A 70 -5.95 -13.50 10.80
CA HIS A 70 -6.67 -14.27 11.81
C HIS A 70 -7.32 -13.33 12.82
N VAL A 71 -8.65 -13.24 12.77
CA VAL A 71 -9.44 -12.75 13.90
C VAL A 71 -9.26 -13.76 15.01
N HIS A 72 -8.81 -13.32 16.18
CA HIS A 72 -8.46 -14.22 17.28
C HIS A 72 -9.60 -15.20 17.60
N ARG A 73 -9.23 -16.44 17.96
CA ARG A 73 -10.10 -17.42 18.63
C ARG A 73 -10.55 -16.98 20.04
N ARG A 74 -10.16 -15.78 20.49
CA ARG A 74 -10.53 -15.16 21.77
C ARG A 74 -10.71 -13.65 21.58
N ASP A 75 -11.77 -13.10 22.14
CA ASP A 75 -12.22 -11.72 21.92
C ASP A 75 -11.29 -10.63 22.49
N ASP A 76 -10.16 -10.99 23.08
CA ASP A 76 -9.30 -10.14 23.90
C ASP A 76 -7.97 -9.74 23.24
N LEU A 77 -7.68 -10.21 22.03
CA LEU A 77 -6.42 -9.92 21.34
C LEU A 77 -6.65 -9.24 19.97
N PRO A 78 -5.80 -8.28 19.59
CA PRO A 78 -5.90 -7.58 18.31
C PRO A 78 -5.49 -8.50 17.14
N PRO A 79 -6.14 -8.41 15.96
CA PRO A 79 -5.81 -9.25 14.80
C PRO A 79 -4.31 -9.26 14.51
N TRP A 80 -3.75 -10.44 14.23
CA TRP A 80 -2.33 -10.60 13.95
C TRP A 80 -2.11 -11.14 12.53
N CYS A 81 -1.04 -10.66 11.89
CA CYS A 81 -0.59 -11.13 10.60
C CYS A 81 0.30 -12.36 10.77
N THR A 82 -0.14 -13.52 10.28
CA THR A 82 0.64 -14.78 10.31
C THR A 82 1.64 -14.90 9.17
N ALA A 83 1.39 -14.23 8.05
CA ALA A 83 2.25 -14.29 6.88
C ALA A 83 3.42 -13.32 7.00
N GLN A 84 4.54 -13.65 6.36
CA GLN A 84 5.74 -12.82 6.35
C GLN A 84 5.56 -11.65 5.36
N PRO A 85 5.54 -10.39 5.81
CA PRO A 85 5.45 -9.24 4.94
C PRO A 85 6.79 -8.90 4.26
N LEU A 86 6.71 -8.12 3.17
CA LEU A 86 7.84 -7.76 2.31
C LEU A 86 9.03 -7.17 3.08
N TRP A 87 8.80 -6.34 4.10
CA TRP A 87 9.92 -5.74 4.86
C TRP A 87 10.69 -6.77 5.69
N GLN A 88 10.02 -7.80 6.21
CA GLN A 88 10.69 -8.90 6.91
C GLN A 88 11.48 -9.77 5.93
N SER A 89 10.91 -10.05 4.75
CA SER A 89 11.62 -10.74 3.66
C SER A 89 12.87 -9.97 3.21
N LEU A 90 12.77 -8.64 3.06
CA LEU A 90 13.91 -7.80 2.71
C LEU A 90 14.96 -7.79 3.82
N ALA A 91 14.55 -7.67 5.09
CA ALA A 91 15.47 -7.69 6.22
C ALA A 91 16.25 -9.01 6.30
N ALA A 92 15.59 -10.16 6.05
CA ALA A 92 16.22 -11.48 6.01
C ALA A 92 17.33 -11.59 4.95
N THR A 93 17.25 -10.80 3.87
CA THR A 93 18.28 -10.75 2.81
C THR A 93 19.27 -9.58 2.98
N GLY A 94 19.28 -8.92 4.14
CA GLY A 94 20.14 -7.75 4.40
C GLY A 94 19.68 -6.45 3.73
N GLY A 95 18.45 -6.43 3.18
CA GLY A 95 17.81 -5.26 2.61
C GLY A 95 17.33 -4.28 3.67
N LYS A 96 17.21 -3.01 3.29
CA LYS A 96 16.66 -1.95 4.14
C LYS A 96 15.30 -1.55 3.61
N SER A 97 14.34 -1.37 4.50
CA SER A 97 13.00 -0.91 4.18
C SER A 97 12.56 0.12 5.22
N ALA A 98 11.63 0.99 4.82
CA ALA A 98 10.94 1.93 5.69
C ALA A 98 9.45 1.86 5.34
N LEU A 99 8.61 1.71 6.35
CA LEU A 99 7.16 1.78 6.22
C LEU A 99 6.71 3.10 6.84
N ILE A 100 5.97 3.88 6.06
CA ILE A 100 5.36 5.13 6.51
C ILE A 100 3.86 4.92 6.39
N ASP A 101 3.20 4.79 7.53
CA ASP A 101 1.74 4.77 7.61
C ASP A 101 1.27 6.20 7.91
N LEU A 102 0.42 6.73 7.03
CA LEU A 102 -0.23 8.01 7.26
C LEU A 102 -1.63 7.68 7.80
N PRO A 103 -1.96 8.12 9.03
CA PRO A 103 -3.30 7.91 9.56
C PRO A 103 -4.32 8.53 8.60
N GLN A 104 -5.57 8.04 8.61
CA GLN A 104 -6.63 8.41 7.65
C GLN A 104 -6.87 9.92 7.44
N SER A 105 -6.30 10.76 8.30
CA SER A 105 -6.22 12.20 8.12
C SER A 105 -4.78 12.67 8.31
N TRP A 106 -3.96 12.68 7.25
CA TRP A 106 -2.72 13.46 7.25
C TRP A 106 -2.72 14.55 6.15
N PRO A 107 -2.52 15.83 6.51
CA PRO A 107 -2.39 16.26 7.89
C PRO A 107 -3.77 16.11 8.57
N SER A 108 -3.81 15.89 9.89
CA SER A 108 -5.07 15.69 10.61
C SER A 108 -6.02 16.83 10.30
N GLY A 109 -7.35 16.62 10.31
CA GLY A 109 -8.31 17.66 9.95
C GLY A 109 -8.11 19.00 10.69
N SER A 110 -7.42 18.96 11.85
CA SER A 110 -6.93 20.13 12.59
C SER A 110 -5.90 21.00 11.85
N ALA A 111 -5.06 20.41 11.01
CA ALA A 111 -4.02 21.09 10.23
C ALA A 111 -4.55 21.70 8.91
N LEU A 112 -5.73 21.30 8.44
CA LEU A 112 -6.41 21.98 7.32
C LEU A 112 -7.25 23.17 7.80
N ALA A 113 -7.66 23.18 9.08
CA ALA A 113 -8.41 24.29 9.69
C ALA A 113 -7.56 25.55 9.93
N GLU A 114 -6.23 25.44 9.94
CA GLU A 114 -5.31 26.59 10.09
C GLU A 114 -4.91 27.22 8.73
N VAL A 115 -5.41 26.69 7.61
CA VAL A 115 -5.09 27.15 6.25
C VAL A 115 -6.31 27.77 5.55
N ALA A 116 -7.43 27.95 6.26
CA ALA A 116 -8.65 28.59 5.76
C ALA A 116 -8.77 30.05 6.25
#